data_AF-A0A078AB24-F1
#
_entry.id   AF-A0A078AB24-F1
#
_cell.length_a   1.000
_cell.length_b   1.000
_cell.length_c   1.000
_cell.angle_alpha   90.00
_cell.angle_beta   90.00
_cell.angle_gamma   90.00
#
_symmetry.space_group_name_H-M   'P 1'
#
loop_
_entity.id
_entity.type
_entity.pdbx_description
1 polymer ?
#
loop_
_entity_poly.entity_id
_entity_poly.type
_entity_poly.pdbx_seq_one_letter_code
_entity_poly.pdbx_strand_id
1 'polypeptide(L)'
;MSEIELQLSEREWKLNLCKVKYSEYERAIQRFGYTGHIQDQSLQELQDVINFDLGKAKNRNDIYHYYYQSPYIFNKGDYKSRQLLLMGYILTSHESKKQAANAMWGLVNPEMKETVSKKELKEFLMNLCDYAVETPHQFQNFQSSDDDLELYLNELQMKKEEMIDRLVGQLDREIDELTITKKVYLHPFKSQPRLEY
;
A
#
# COMPACT_ATOMS: atom_id res chain seq x y z
N MET A 1 -13.62 12.30 -9.01
CA MET A 1 -12.17 12.36 -8.77
C MET A 1 -11.78 13.80 -9.03
N SER A 2 -11.15 14.47 -8.06
CA SER A 2 -10.64 15.84 -8.26
C SER A 2 -9.43 15.82 -9.19
N GLU A 3 -9.04 16.99 -9.72
CA GLU A 3 -7.84 17.12 -10.55
C GLU A 3 -6.57 16.73 -9.77
N ILE A 4 -6.49 17.12 -8.49
CA ILE A 4 -5.38 16.77 -7.59
C ILE A 4 -5.30 15.24 -7.35
N GLU A 5 -6.44 14.56 -7.17
CA GLU A 5 -6.48 13.10 -7.04
C GLU A 5 -6.01 12.39 -8.32
N LEU A 6 -6.31 12.96 -9.50
CA LEU A 6 -5.85 12.43 -10.78
C LEU A 6 -4.32 12.57 -10.91
N GLN A 7 -3.77 13.74 -10.57
CA GLN A 7 -2.32 13.96 -10.59
C GLN A 7 -1.56 12.98 -9.68
N LEU A 8 -2.09 12.71 -8.48
CA LEU A 8 -1.54 11.69 -7.59
C LEU A 8 -1.58 10.30 -8.22
N SER A 9 -2.73 9.93 -8.79
CA SER A 9 -2.91 8.64 -9.44
C SER A 9 -1.95 8.46 -10.62
N GLU A 10 -1.76 9.49 -11.45
CA GLU A 10 -0.83 9.48 -12.58
C GLU A 10 0.63 9.27 -12.15
N ARG A 11 1.02 9.85 -11.01
CA ARG A 11 2.36 9.62 -10.44
C ARG A 11 2.52 8.17 -10.01
N GLU A 12 1.55 7.62 -9.29
CA GLU A 12 1.57 6.22 -8.87
C GLU A 12 1.54 5.25 -10.05
N TRP A 13 0.85 5.59 -11.15
CA TRP A 13 0.83 4.76 -12.36
C TRP A 13 2.19 4.61 -13.03
N LYS A 14 3.16 5.51 -12.74
CA LYS A 14 4.56 5.33 -13.20
C LYS A 14 5.19 4.06 -12.62
N LEU A 15 4.72 3.58 -11.47
CA LEU A 15 5.13 2.28 -10.90
C LEU A 15 4.59 1.10 -11.71
N ASN A 16 3.61 1.30 -12.58
CA ASN A 16 2.93 0.26 -13.37
C ASN A 16 2.34 -0.91 -12.55
N LEU A 17 2.30 -0.82 -11.23
CA LEU A 17 1.76 -1.86 -10.35
C LEU A 17 0.26 -2.07 -10.54
N CYS A 18 -0.48 -1.04 -10.98
CA CYS A 18 -1.91 -1.14 -11.28
C CYS A 18 -2.23 -2.16 -12.40
N LYS A 19 -1.24 -2.53 -13.22
CA LYS A 19 -1.35 -3.54 -14.28
C LYS A 19 -1.10 -4.96 -13.78
N VAL A 20 -0.60 -5.11 -12.55
CA VAL A 20 -0.34 -6.41 -11.91
C VAL A 20 -1.57 -6.77 -11.08
N LYS A 21 -1.93 -8.05 -11.06
CA LYS A 21 -2.95 -8.55 -10.13
C LYS A 21 -2.34 -8.75 -8.75
N TYR A 22 -3.06 -8.36 -7.70
CA TYR A 22 -2.57 -8.52 -6.33
C TYR A 22 -2.21 -9.98 -6.00
N SER A 23 -2.99 -10.94 -6.48
CA SER A 23 -2.74 -12.37 -6.27
C SER A 23 -1.43 -12.86 -6.91
N GLU A 24 -1.03 -12.29 -8.05
CA GLU A 24 0.24 -12.59 -8.71
C GLU A 24 1.40 -11.95 -7.95
N TYR A 25 1.23 -10.68 -7.57
CA TYR A 25 2.19 -9.93 -6.77
C TYR A 25 2.44 -10.59 -5.41
N GLU A 26 1.38 -10.94 -4.68
CA GLU A 26 1.43 -11.60 -3.38
C GLU A 26 2.21 -12.92 -3.47
N ARG A 27 1.88 -13.76 -4.46
CA ARG A 27 2.59 -15.03 -4.68
C ARG A 27 4.07 -14.83 -4.97
N ALA A 28 4.41 -13.82 -5.78
CA ALA A 28 5.78 -13.49 -6.11
C ALA A 28 6.59 -13.09 -4.85
N ILE A 29 6.02 -12.21 -4.01
CA ILE A 29 6.67 -11.79 -2.76
C ILE A 29 6.77 -12.96 -1.77
N GLN A 30 5.71 -13.75 -1.59
CA GLN A 30 5.70 -14.88 -0.67
C GLN A 30 6.76 -15.93 -1.03
N ARG A 31 7.07 -16.14 -2.31
CA ARG A 31 8.12 -17.08 -2.77
C ARG A 31 9.47 -16.86 -2.06
N PHE A 32 9.86 -15.61 -1.83
CA PHE A 32 11.09 -15.23 -1.12
C PHE A 32 10.83 -14.83 0.34
N GLY A 33 9.58 -14.52 0.70
CA GLY A 33 9.18 -14.27 2.08
C GLY A 33 9.45 -15.47 3.00
N TYR A 34 9.28 -16.70 2.50
CA TYR A 34 9.60 -17.92 3.27
C TYR A 34 11.09 -18.08 3.59
N THR A 35 11.98 -17.54 2.75
CA THR A 35 13.44 -17.57 3.00
C THR A 35 13.90 -16.47 3.96
N GLY A 36 13.00 -15.59 4.41
CA GLY A 36 13.25 -14.58 5.44
C GLY A 36 14.01 -13.33 4.97
N HIS A 37 14.63 -13.37 3.80
CA HIS A 37 15.43 -12.28 3.24
C HIS A 37 15.04 -12.03 1.79
N ILE A 38 14.40 -10.90 1.53
CA ILE A 38 14.17 -10.39 0.18
C ILE A 38 15.22 -9.31 -0.05
N GLN A 39 16.10 -9.50 -1.02
CA GLN A 39 17.18 -8.55 -1.33
C GLN A 39 16.98 -7.97 -2.73
N ASP A 40 17.84 -7.02 -3.14
CA ASP A 40 17.81 -6.45 -4.50
C ASP A 40 17.81 -7.54 -5.58
N GLN A 41 18.62 -8.59 -5.40
CA GLN A 41 18.67 -9.73 -6.32
C GLN A 41 17.33 -10.48 -6.39
N SER A 42 16.68 -10.71 -5.24
CA SER A 42 15.37 -11.37 -5.18
C SER A 42 14.29 -10.57 -5.92
N LEU A 43 14.26 -9.24 -5.76
CA LEU A 43 13.30 -8.39 -6.49
C LEU A 43 13.64 -8.28 -7.98
N GLN A 44 14.93 -8.32 -8.33
CA GLN A 44 15.35 -8.33 -9.73
C GLN A 44 14.92 -9.63 -10.45
N GLU A 45 14.95 -10.78 -9.77
CA GLU A 45 14.39 -12.04 -10.29
C GLU A 45 12.86 -11.97 -10.51
N LEU A 46 12.17 -11.08 -9.79
CA LEU A 46 10.73 -10.86 -9.89
C LEU A 46 10.33 -9.69 -10.79
N GLN A 47 11.30 -8.99 -11.40
CA GLN A 47 11.07 -7.69 -12.05
C GLN A 47 9.89 -7.70 -13.03
N ASP A 48 9.75 -8.76 -13.82
CA ASP A 48 8.72 -8.90 -14.86
C ASP A 48 7.34 -9.23 -14.27
N VAL A 49 7.30 -9.80 -13.06
CA VAL A 49 6.06 -10.18 -12.37
C VAL A 49 5.50 -9.02 -11.56
N ILE A 50 6.37 -8.26 -10.89
CA ILE A 50 5.98 -7.17 -10.00
C ILE A 50 6.24 -5.78 -10.59
N ASN A 51 6.56 -5.67 -11.87
CA ASN A 51 6.92 -4.42 -12.55
C ASN A 51 7.97 -3.60 -11.77
N PHE A 52 8.99 -4.28 -11.24
CA PHE A 52 10.07 -3.64 -10.48
C PHE A 52 11.24 -3.26 -11.38
N ASP A 53 11.84 -2.10 -11.12
CA ASP A 53 13.05 -1.63 -11.83
C ASP A 53 14.07 -1.15 -10.78
N LEU A 54 15.14 -1.93 -10.62
CA LEU A 54 16.18 -1.65 -9.64
C LEU A 54 16.94 -0.35 -9.95
N GLY A 55 17.11 -0.02 -11.23
CA GLY A 55 17.77 1.22 -11.65
C GLY A 55 16.96 2.43 -11.22
N LYS A 56 15.64 2.39 -11.42
CA LYS A 56 14.72 3.43 -10.95
C LYS A 56 14.65 3.49 -9.43
N ALA A 57 14.59 2.35 -8.74
CA ALA A 57 14.57 2.32 -7.28
C ALA A 57 15.83 2.98 -6.66
N LYS A 58 16.98 2.85 -7.31
CA LYS A 58 18.24 3.50 -6.87
C LYS A 58 18.33 4.98 -7.24
N ASN A 59 17.47 5.46 -8.15
CA ASN A 59 17.44 6.86 -8.55
C ASN A 59 16.53 7.69 -7.64
N ARG A 60 17.11 8.56 -6.81
CA ARG A 60 16.38 9.42 -5.86
C ARG A 60 15.35 10.36 -6.51
N ASN A 61 15.46 10.62 -7.81
CA ASN A 61 14.52 11.47 -8.52
C ASN A 61 13.28 10.70 -9.03
N ASP A 62 13.29 9.38 -8.90
CA ASP A 62 12.23 8.49 -9.38
C ASP A 62 11.29 8.09 -8.23
N ILE A 63 10.00 7.97 -8.53
CA ILE A 63 9.00 7.53 -7.56
C ILE A 63 9.28 6.12 -7.02
N TYR A 64 9.94 5.26 -7.80
CA TYR A 64 10.35 3.93 -7.34
C TYR A 64 11.23 4.01 -6.09
N HIS A 65 12.08 5.04 -5.98
CA HIS A 65 12.94 5.22 -4.82
C HIS A 65 12.14 5.38 -3.52
N TYR A 66 11.10 6.21 -3.55
CA TYR A 66 10.30 6.50 -2.36
C TYR A 66 9.51 5.30 -1.88
N TYR A 67 9.03 4.47 -2.81
CA TYR A 67 8.34 3.24 -2.46
C TYR A 67 9.30 2.13 -2.02
N TYR A 68 10.36 1.86 -2.77
CA TYR A 68 11.21 0.69 -2.55
C TYR A 68 12.41 0.93 -1.64
N GLN A 69 12.95 2.14 -1.56
CA GLN A 69 14.14 2.46 -0.73
C GLN A 69 13.80 3.17 0.58
N SER A 70 12.51 3.33 0.89
CA SER A 70 12.08 3.85 2.19
C SER A 70 12.58 2.96 3.33
N PRO A 71 13.09 3.52 4.46
CA PRO A 71 13.49 2.76 5.64
C PRO A 71 12.38 1.86 6.22
N TYR A 72 11.12 2.18 5.90
CA TYR A 72 9.98 1.36 6.25
C TYR A 72 9.98 0.03 5.50
N ILE A 73 10.26 0.03 4.20
CA ILE A 73 10.34 -1.21 3.39
C ILE A 73 11.73 -1.82 3.41
N PHE A 74 12.77 -1.02 3.17
CA PHE A 74 14.13 -1.48 2.94
C PHE A 74 15.05 -1.06 4.07
N ASN A 75 15.75 -2.03 4.66
CA ASN A 75 16.67 -1.78 5.75
C ASN A 75 17.91 -2.68 5.62
N LYS A 76 19.10 -2.06 5.55
CA LYS A 76 20.40 -2.75 5.51
C LYS A 76 20.52 -3.83 4.42
N GLY A 77 19.91 -3.62 3.25
CA GLY A 77 19.98 -4.58 2.14
C GLY A 77 18.80 -5.54 2.06
N ASP A 78 17.91 -5.54 3.05
CA ASP A 78 16.75 -6.43 3.10
C ASP A 78 15.43 -5.64 2.99
N TYR A 79 14.53 -6.13 2.15
CA TYR A 79 13.14 -5.68 2.06
C TYR A 79 12.27 -6.46 3.04
N LYS A 80 11.42 -5.75 3.77
CA LYS A 80 10.43 -6.34 4.67
C LYS A 80 9.25 -6.87 3.86
N SER A 81 9.07 -8.19 3.81
CA SER A 81 8.01 -8.85 3.03
C SER A 81 6.62 -8.30 3.33
N ARG A 82 6.30 -8.07 4.62
CA ARG A 82 5.01 -7.49 5.02
C ARG A 82 4.77 -6.12 4.38
N GLN A 83 5.81 -5.29 4.31
CA GLN A 83 5.72 -3.93 3.77
C GLN A 83 5.56 -3.95 2.25
N LEU A 84 6.26 -4.85 1.57
CA LEU A 84 6.04 -5.10 0.14
C LEU A 84 4.61 -5.56 -0.16
N LEU A 85 4.03 -6.41 0.70
CA LEU A 85 2.65 -6.88 0.55
C LEU A 85 1.62 -5.77 0.78
N LEU A 86 1.84 -4.87 1.75
CA LEU A 86 0.99 -3.71 2.00
C LEU A 86 1.03 -2.73 0.83
N MET A 87 2.22 -2.45 0.30
CA MET A 87 2.39 -1.64 -0.91
C MET A 87 1.68 -2.29 -2.09
N GLY A 88 1.87 -3.59 -2.32
CA GLY A 88 1.16 -4.33 -3.35
C GLY A 88 -0.35 -4.23 -3.21
N TYR A 89 -0.87 -4.34 -1.98
CA TYR A 89 -2.30 -4.29 -1.70
C TYR A 89 -2.94 -2.97 -2.17
N ILE A 90 -2.22 -1.85 -2.02
CA ILE A 90 -2.69 -0.51 -2.40
C ILE A 90 -2.47 -0.22 -3.89
N LEU A 91 -1.36 -0.69 -4.45
CA LEU A 91 -0.90 -0.25 -5.77
C LEU A 91 -1.31 -1.20 -6.92
N THR A 92 -1.71 -2.43 -6.63
CA THR A 92 -2.09 -3.42 -7.64
C THR A 92 -3.60 -3.52 -7.85
N SER A 93 -4.01 -4.25 -8.88
CA SER A 93 -5.42 -4.52 -9.17
C SER A 93 -5.94 -5.71 -8.36
N HIS A 94 -7.19 -5.62 -7.89
CA HIS A 94 -7.90 -6.72 -7.26
C HIS A 94 -9.04 -7.16 -8.17
N GLU A 95 -9.24 -8.47 -8.34
CA GLU A 95 -10.26 -8.99 -9.27
C GLU A 95 -11.68 -8.78 -8.75
N SER A 96 -11.83 -8.66 -7.42
CA SER A 96 -13.12 -8.37 -6.80
C SER A 96 -12.95 -7.75 -5.42
N LYS A 97 -14.01 -7.07 -4.95
CA LYS A 97 -14.09 -6.57 -3.57
C LYS A 97 -13.90 -7.68 -2.53
N LYS A 98 -14.40 -8.89 -2.83
CA LYS A 98 -14.24 -10.06 -1.97
C LYS A 98 -12.78 -10.48 -1.87
N GLN A 99 -12.07 -10.56 -2.99
CA GLN A 99 -10.64 -10.91 -2.98
C GLN A 99 -9.82 -9.87 -2.23
N ALA A 100 -10.11 -8.58 -2.44
CA ALA A 100 -9.45 -7.51 -1.70
C ALA A 100 -9.73 -7.57 -0.20
N ALA A 101 -10.97 -7.86 0.23
CA ALA A 101 -11.29 -8.04 1.64
C ALA A 101 -10.56 -9.25 2.25
N ASN A 102 -10.50 -10.38 1.54
CA ASN A 102 -9.76 -11.57 1.96
C ASN A 102 -8.25 -11.30 2.07
N ALA A 103 -7.68 -10.57 1.12
CA ALA A 103 -6.28 -10.13 1.15
C ALA A 103 -6.02 -9.22 2.36
N MET A 104 -6.90 -8.24 2.60
CA MET A 104 -6.82 -7.38 3.79
C MET A 104 -6.84 -8.21 5.08
N TRP A 105 -7.73 -9.21 5.17
CA TRP A 105 -7.80 -10.13 6.31
C TRP A 105 -6.48 -10.87 6.51
N GLY A 106 -5.90 -11.46 5.46
CA GLY A 106 -4.60 -12.14 5.55
C GLY A 106 -3.46 -11.23 5.99
N LEU A 107 -3.50 -9.93 5.65
CA LEU A 107 -2.47 -8.97 6.03
C LEU A 107 -2.58 -8.46 7.47
N VAL A 108 -3.82 -8.29 7.96
CA VAL A 108 -4.07 -7.89 9.36
C VAL A 108 -3.95 -9.09 10.32
N ASN A 109 -4.29 -10.29 9.84
CA ASN A 109 -4.31 -11.52 10.61
C ASN A 109 -3.44 -12.62 9.96
N PRO A 110 -2.11 -12.44 9.92
CA PRO A 110 -1.21 -13.41 9.29
C PRO A 110 -1.19 -14.77 10.00
N GLU A 111 -1.59 -14.82 11.28
CA GLU A 111 -1.67 -16.04 12.07
C GLU A 111 -3.03 -16.77 11.90
N MET A 112 -3.93 -16.25 11.07
CA MET A 112 -5.25 -16.84 10.78
C MET A 112 -6.08 -17.15 12.04
N LYS A 113 -6.03 -16.25 13.02
CA LYS A 113 -6.89 -16.29 14.22
C LYS A 113 -8.37 -16.10 13.84
N GLU A 114 -9.28 -16.45 14.74
CA GLU A 114 -10.70 -16.15 14.54
C GLU A 114 -10.98 -14.64 14.59
N THR A 115 -10.25 -13.92 15.45
CA THR A 115 -10.39 -12.47 15.65
C THR A 115 -9.03 -11.78 15.74
N VAL A 116 -9.03 -10.46 15.46
CA VAL A 116 -7.92 -9.55 15.75
C VAL A 116 -8.38 -8.44 16.69
N SER A 117 -7.45 -7.88 17.44
CA SER A 117 -7.70 -6.74 18.31
C SER A 117 -7.84 -5.43 17.50
N LYS A 118 -8.57 -4.46 18.07
CA LYS A 118 -8.58 -3.07 17.55
C LYS A 118 -7.19 -2.48 17.34
N LYS A 119 -6.24 -2.83 18.22
CA LYS A 119 -4.86 -2.32 18.14
C LYS A 119 -4.17 -2.83 16.90
N GLU A 120 -4.24 -4.13 16.62
CA GLU A 120 -3.66 -4.74 15.42
C GLU A 120 -4.27 -4.14 14.14
N LEU A 121 -5.59 -3.95 14.12
CA LEU A 121 -6.25 -3.30 12.98
C LEU A 121 -5.81 -1.84 12.81
N LYS A 122 -5.75 -1.06 13.90
CA LYS A 122 -5.30 0.34 13.87
C LYS A 122 -3.87 0.44 13.32
N GLU A 123 -2.96 -0.39 13.81
CA GLU A 123 -1.58 -0.44 13.31
C GLU A 123 -1.51 -0.81 11.83
N PHE A 124 -2.31 -1.78 11.39
CA PHE A 124 -2.43 -2.13 9.97
C PHE A 124 -2.90 -0.95 9.11
N LEU A 125 -3.97 -0.27 9.51
CA LEU A 125 -4.51 0.88 8.78
C LEU A 125 -3.54 2.06 8.72
N MET A 126 -2.80 2.32 9.81
CA MET A 126 -1.75 3.34 9.82
C MET A 126 -0.67 3.03 8.79
N ASN A 127 -0.19 1.77 8.75
CA ASN A 127 0.81 1.36 7.76
C ASN A 127 0.29 1.49 6.31
N LEU A 128 -1.00 1.24 6.06
CA LEU A 128 -1.58 1.48 4.73
C LEU A 128 -1.58 2.97 4.38
N CYS A 129 -1.93 3.84 5.33
CA CYS A 129 -1.90 5.29 5.11
C CYS A 129 -0.49 5.82 4.84
N ASP A 130 0.55 5.18 5.33
CA ASP A 130 1.92 5.60 5.01
C ASP A 130 2.27 5.40 3.53
N TYR A 131 1.74 4.36 2.89
CA TYR A 131 1.88 4.20 1.43
C TYR A 131 0.93 5.11 0.64
N ALA A 132 -0.28 5.32 1.15
CA ALA A 132 -1.30 6.10 0.43
C ALA A 132 -1.10 7.62 0.56
N VAL A 133 -0.45 8.10 1.62
CA VAL A 133 -0.34 9.53 1.94
C VAL A 133 1.11 9.95 2.16
N GLU A 134 1.83 9.29 3.06
CA GLU A 134 3.18 9.71 3.48
C GLU A 134 4.18 9.57 2.33
N THR A 135 4.14 8.47 1.59
CA THR A 135 5.07 8.21 0.47
C THR A 135 4.87 9.21 -0.68
N PRO A 136 3.62 9.47 -1.16
CA PRO A 136 3.37 10.57 -2.10
C PRO A 136 3.80 11.94 -1.59
N HIS A 137 3.60 12.23 -0.31
CA HIS A 137 4.02 13.49 0.31
C HIS A 137 5.53 13.66 0.30
N GLN A 138 6.30 12.63 0.66
CA GLN A 138 7.76 12.66 0.59
C GLN A 138 8.27 12.88 -0.84
N PHE A 139 7.61 12.27 -1.83
CA PHE A 139 7.94 12.48 -3.24
C PHE A 139 7.59 13.91 -3.70
N GLN A 140 6.44 14.46 -3.29
CA GLN A 140 6.04 15.83 -3.61
C GLN A 140 7.03 16.85 -3.07
N ASN A 141 7.46 16.70 -1.80
CA ASN A 141 8.43 17.59 -1.16
C ASN A 141 9.77 17.64 -1.90
N PHE A 142 10.08 16.59 -2.67
CA PHE A 142 11.28 16.54 -3.50
C PHE A 142 11.08 17.13 -4.90
N GLN A 143 9.90 16.95 -5.51
CA GLN A 143 9.61 17.40 -6.88
C GLN A 143 9.30 18.91 -6.99
N SER A 144 9.12 19.62 -5.86
CA SER A 144 8.95 21.09 -5.71
C SER A 144 8.28 21.79 -6.90
N SER A 145 6.95 22.00 -6.87
CA SER A 145 6.27 22.95 -7.80
C SER A 145 4.73 23.04 -7.71
N ASP A 146 4.04 22.27 -6.86
CA ASP A 146 2.57 22.31 -6.83
C ASP A 146 2.06 22.51 -5.39
N ASP A 147 1.75 23.77 -5.07
CA ASP A 147 1.28 24.21 -3.76
C ASP A 147 -0.10 23.60 -3.43
N ASP A 148 -0.96 23.39 -4.43
CA ASP A 148 -2.30 22.83 -4.24
C ASP A 148 -2.22 21.34 -3.87
N LEU A 149 -1.35 20.59 -4.56
CA LEU A 149 -1.09 19.20 -4.25
C LEU A 149 -0.42 19.02 -2.87
N GLU A 150 0.52 19.90 -2.52
CA GLU A 150 1.15 19.91 -1.20
C GLU A 150 0.12 20.19 -0.09
N LEU A 151 -0.74 21.20 -0.27
CA LEU A 151 -1.82 21.50 0.67
C LEU A 151 -2.76 20.31 0.84
N TYR A 152 -3.15 19.67 -0.26
CA TYR A 152 -4.01 18.49 -0.23
C TYR A 152 -3.37 17.31 0.55
N LEU A 153 -2.09 17.02 0.31
CA LEU A 153 -1.37 15.95 1.01
C LEU A 153 -1.19 16.26 2.50
N ASN A 154 -0.91 17.52 2.86
CA ASN A 154 -0.86 17.97 4.25
C ASN A 154 -2.20 17.79 4.96
N GLU A 155 -3.31 18.16 4.31
CA GLU A 155 -4.65 17.93 4.86
C GLU A 155 -4.92 16.44 5.11
N LEU A 156 -4.57 15.57 4.16
CA LEU A 156 -4.70 14.12 4.32
C LEU A 156 -3.84 13.61 5.48
N GLN A 157 -2.61 14.12 5.62
CA GLN A 157 -1.70 13.74 6.71
C GLN A 157 -2.27 14.14 8.08
N MET A 158 -2.87 15.33 8.19
CA MET A 158 -3.53 15.78 9.42
C MET A 158 -4.80 14.97 9.76
N LYS A 159 -5.54 14.53 8.75
CA LYS A 159 -6.83 13.82 8.92
C LYS A 159 -6.67 12.31 9.10
N LYS A 160 -5.54 11.69 8.70
CA LYS A 160 -5.39 10.22 8.65
C LYS A 160 -5.65 9.54 9.99
N GLU A 161 -5.08 10.07 11.08
CA GLU A 161 -5.24 9.49 12.42
C GLU A 161 -6.67 9.60 12.92
N GLU A 162 -7.29 10.77 12.75
CA GLU A 162 -8.69 11.00 13.13
C GLU A 162 -9.64 10.07 12.36
N MET A 163 -9.40 9.90 11.06
CA MET A 163 -10.19 8.99 10.21
C MET A 163 -10.07 7.54 10.69
N ILE A 164 -8.86 7.08 11.00
CA ILE A 164 -8.62 5.73 11.51
C ILE A 164 -9.25 5.55 12.89
N ASP A 165 -9.10 6.52 13.80
CA ASP A 165 -9.67 6.45 15.14
C ASP A 165 -11.19 6.45 15.11
N ARG A 166 -11.80 7.23 14.21
CA ARG A 166 -13.25 7.20 13.99
C ARG A 166 -13.71 5.82 13.49
N LEU A 167 -12.99 5.24 12.52
CA LEU A 167 -13.31 3.93 11.96
C LEU A 167 -13.18 2.82 13.03
N VAL A 168 -12.04 2.75 13.72
CA VAL A 168 -11.76 1.73 14.73
C VAL A 168 -12.61 1.93 16.00
N GLY A 169 -12.98 3.17 16.31
CA GLY A 169 -13.87 3.52 17.42
C GLY A 169 -15.25 2.88 17.31
N GLN A 170 -15.76 2.68 16.09
CA GLN A 170 -17.07 2.10 15.81
C GLN A 170 -17.10 0.56 15.85
N LEU A 171 -15.95 -0.09 15.99
CA LEU A 171 -15.85 -1.55 15.98
C LEU A 171 -15.97 -2.14 17.39
N ASP A 172 -16.17 -3.45 17.48
CA ASP A 172 -16.07 -4.18 18.75
C ASP A 172 -14.60 -4.38 19.15
N ARG A 173 -14.36 -4.81 20.38
CA ARG A 173 -12.98 -5.03 20.89
C ARG A 173 -12.23 -6.09 20.09
N GLU A 174 -12.96 -7.13 19.70
CA GLU A 174 -12.50 -8.25 18.86
C GLU A 174 -13.21 -8.15 17.51
N ILE A 175 -12.44 -8.29 16.44
CA ILE A 175 -12.87 -8.03 15.07
C ILE A 175 -12.65 -9.29 14.26
N ASP A 176 -13.72 -9.82 13.66
CA ASP A 176 -13.68 -10.97 12.75
C ASP A 176 -13.54 -10.55 11.27
N GLU A 177 -13.28 -11.52 10.40
CA GLU A 177 -13.15 -11.33 8.95
C GLU A 177 -14.41 -10.68 8.35
N LEU A 178 -15.59 -11.07 8.85
CA LEU A 178 -16.87 -10.58 8.36
C LEU A 178 -17.04 -9.09 8.66
N THR A 179 -16.62 -8.65 9.84
CA THR A 179 -16.63 -7.25 10.27
C THR A 179 -15.68 -6.43 9.42
N ILE A 180 -14.47 -6.94 9.14
CA ILE A 180 -13.53 -6.25 8.24
C ILE A 180 -14.14 -6.11 6.85
N THR A 181 -14.65 -7.19 6.28
CA THR A 181 -15.25 -7.21 4.94
C THR A 181 -16.44 -6.25 4.80
N LYS A 182 -17.26 -6.12 5.86
CA LYS A 182 -18.47 -5.29 5.83
C LYS A 182 -18.25 -3.84 6.22
N LYS A 183 -17.41 -3.56 7.22
CA LYS A 183 -17.28 -2.25 7.86
C LYS A 183 -15.96 -1.55 7.56
N VAL A 184 -14.89 -2.31 7.34
CA VAL A 184 -13.52 -1.79 7.18
C VAL A 184 -13.08 -1.79 5.73
N TYR A 185 -13.73 -2.57 4.85
CA TYR A 185 -13.40 -2.58 3.44
C TYR A 185 -13.54 -1.17 2.85
N LEU A 186 -12.39 -0.53 2.78
CA LEU A 186 -12.21 0.86 2.46
C LEU A 186 -12.09 0.96 0.94
N HIS A 187 -13.22 1.20 0.28
CA HIS A 187 -13.23 1.78 -1.05
C HIS A 187 -12.58 3.20 -1.16
N PRO A 188 -12.38 4.03 -0.10
CA PRO A 188 -12.05 5.44 -0.29
C PRO A 188 -10.55 5.74 -0.45
N PHE A 189 -9.63 4.77 -0.38
CA PHE A 189 -8.19 5.11 -0.54
C PHE A 189 -7.74 5.23 -1.99
N LYS A 190 -8.49 4.70 -2.96
CA LYS A 190 -8.28 4.99 -4.39
C LYS A 190 -9.59 5.02 -5.14
N SER A 191 -9.84 6.15 -5.79
CA SER A 191 -10.65 6.23 -6.99
C SER A 191 -9.89 5.50 -8.10
N GLN A 192 -9.92 4.17 -8.14
CA GLN A 192 -9.44 3.47 -9.34
C GLN A 192 -10.25 4.00 -10.53
N PRO A 193 -9.62 4.41 -11.65
CA PRO A 193 -10.35 4.53 -12.90
C PRO A 193 -11.03 3.18 -13.12
N ARG A 194 -12.33 3.20 -13.35
CA ARG A 194 -12.99 2.05 -13.94
C ARG A 194 -12.32 1.88 -15.31
N LEU A 195 -11.38 0.96 -15.41
CA LEU A 195 -11.04 0.37 -16.69
C LEU A 195 -12.27 -0.45 -17.07
N GLU A 196 -13.26 0.24 -17.66
CA GLU A 196 -14.30 -0.39 -18.46
C GLU A 196 -13.58 -1.01 -19.65
N TYR A 197 -13.29 -2.31 -19.52
CA TYR A 197 -13.04 -3.21 -20.65
C TYR A 197 -14.29 -4.05 -20.86
#